data_AF-A0AAD5E726-F1
#
_entry.id   AF-A0AAD5E726-F1
#
_cell.length_a   1.000
_cell.length_b   1.000
_cell.length_c   1.000
_cell.angle_alpha   90.00
_cell.angle_beta   90.00
_cell.angle_gamma   90.00
#
_symmetry.space_group_name_H-M   'P 1'
#
loop_
_entity.id
_entity.type
_entity.pdbx_description
1 polymer ?
#
loop_
_entity_poly.entity_id
_entity_poly.type
_entity_poly.pdbx_seq_one_letter_code
_entity_poly.pdbx_strand_id
1 'polypeptide(L)'
;MLSSMKLLVLALCVFSLMSSVSCNLEKRQCSISSCSCQGVVDGLFCGDGRYNCKEGRLYECQNGGRACDYGVHDSCAKCNHLTC
;
A
#
# COMPACT_ATOMS: atom_id res chain seq x y z
N MET A 1 2.44 55.65 5.97
CA MET A 1 2.51 54.55 6.96
C MET A 1 1.42 53.48 6.77
N LEU A 2 0.26 53.78 6.15
CA LEU A 2 -0.86 52.84 5.97
C LEU A 2 -0.70 51.80 4.82
N SER A 3 0.18 52.06 3.84
CA SER A 3 0.35 51.20 2.65
C SER A 3 1.19 49.94 2.94
N SER A 4 2.26 50.10 3.72
CA SER A 4 3.18 49.01 4.10
C SER A 4 2.54 47.97 5.04
N MET A 5 1.47 48.36 5.75
CA MET A 5 0.74 47.48 6.67
C MET A 5 -0.13 46.44 5.92
N LYS A 6 -0.65 46.80 4.73
CA LYS A 6 -1.44 45.87 3.89
C LYS A 6 -0.57 44.77 3.27
N LEU A 7 0.67 45.11 2.92
CA LEU A 7 1.64 44.17 2.36
C LEU A 7 2.07 43.11 3.38
N LEU A 8 2.24 43.52 4.64
CA LEU A 8 2.61 42.62 5.73
C LEU A 8 1.48 41.63 6.07
N VAL A 9 0.23 42.10 6.05
CA VAL A 9 -0.96 41.25 6.31
C VAL A 9 -1.17 40.22 5.20
N LEU A 10 -1.04 40.62 3.93
CA LEU A 10 -1.14 39.67 2.81
C LEU A 10 -0.04 38.60 2.86
N ALA A 11 1.19 38.96 3.22
CA ALA A 11 2.30 38.01 3.32
C ALA A 11 2.10 36.96 4.43
N LEU A 12 1.50 37.34 5.56
CA LEU A 12 1.19 36.44 6.67
C LEU A 12 0.07 35.43 6.31
N CYS A 13 -0.95 35.85 5.55
CA CYS A 13 -2.06 34.98 5.15
C CYS A 13 -1.64 33.87 4.17
N VAL A 14 -0.69 34.16 3.27
CA VAL A 14 -0.24 33.18 2.28
C VAL A 14 0.66 32.10 2.94
N PHE A 15 1.39 32.47 4.00
CA PHE A 15 2.25 31.52 4.73
C PHE A 15 1.46 30.47 5.52
N SER A 16 0.19 30.74 5.88
CA SER A 16 -0.63 29.84 6.70
C SER A 16 -1.26 28.68 5.91
N LEU A 17 -1.30 28.76 4.57
CA LEU A 17 -2.02 27.80 3.70
C LEU A 17 -1.16 26.60 3.25
N MET A 18 0.15 26.60 3.52
CA MET A 18 1.10 25.54 3.10
C MET A 18 1.47 24.58 4.24
N SER A 19 0.57 24.35 5.19
CA SER A 19 0.80 23.39 6.28
C SER A 19 0.12 22.06 5.99
N SER A 20 0.95 21.01 5.90
CA SER A 20 0.63 19.59 6.09
C SER A 20 -0.27 18.89 5.07
N VAL A 21 0.26 18.61 3.88
CA VAL A 21 -0.11 17.36 3.17
C VAL A 21 0.69 16.23 3.80
N SER A 22 0.10 15.59 4.82
CA SER A 22 0.64 14.34 5.37
C SER A 22 0.09 13.18 4.54
N CYS A 23 0.90 12.67 3.60
CA CYS A 23 0.67 11.35 3.02
C CYS A 23 0.94 10.30 4.10
N ASN A 24 -0.08 9.93 4.87
CA ASN A 24 -0.01 8.78 5.76
C ASN A 24 0.07 7.53 4.87
N LEU A 25 1.29 7.02 4.65
CA LEU A 25 1.49 5.72 4.01
C LEU A 25 1.06 4.66 5.02
N GLU A 26 -0.25 4.44 5.11
CA GLU A 26 -0.82 3.42 5.98
C GLU A 26 -0.27 2.08 5.50
N LYS A 27 0.62 1.49 6.30
CA LYS A 27 1.19 0.18 6.02
C LYS A 27 0.02 -0.79 5.92
N ARG A 28 -0.27 -1.28 4.71
CA ARG A 28 -1.33 -2.28 4.52
C ARG A 28 -1.03 -3.45 5.45
N GLN A 29 -1.86 -3.62 6.48
CA GLN A 29 -1.77 -4.75 7.39
C GLN A 29 -2.20 -6.00 6.61
N CYS A 30 -1.23 -6.83 6.27
CA CYS A 30 -1.49 -8.18 5.81
C CYS A 30 -1.65 -9.12 7.01
N SER A 31 -2.45 -10.17 6.83
CA SER A 31 -2.62 -11.20 7.85
C SER A 31 -1.53 -12.26 7.71
N ILE A 32 -0.94 -12.67 8.84
CA ILE A 32 -0.03 -13.83 8.83
C ILE A 32 -0.83 -15.04 8.32
N SER A 33 -0.32 -15.68 7.27
CA SER A 33 -0.97 -16.83 6.65
C SER A 33 -0.15 -18.10 6.85
N SER A 34 -0.81 -19.24 6.65
CA SER A 34 -0.15 -20.55 6.53
C SER A 34 0.32 -20.85 5.11
N CYS A 35 0.14 -19.92 4.16
CA CYS A 35 0.62 -20.06 2.79
C CYS A 35 2.15 -20.07 2.80
N SER A 36 2.72 -21.14 2.24
CA SER A 36 4.16 -21.27 2.06
C SER A 36 4.52 -20.86 0.64
N CYS A 37 5.44 -19.90 0.55
CA CYS A 37 5.98 -19.42 -0.71
C CYS A 37 7.44 -19.86 -0.88
N GLN A 38 7.79 -21.01 -0.31
CA GLN A 38 9.15 -21.53 -0.33
C GLN A 38 9.56 -21.88 -1.77
N GLY A 39 10.57 -21.18 -2.30
CA GLY A 39 10.99 -21.29 -3.70
C GLY A 39 10.32 -20.29 -4.65
N VAL A 40 9.42 -19.43 -4.16
CA VAL A 40 8.91 -18.26 -4.90
C VAL A 40 9.85 -17.07 -4.64
N VAL A 41 10.06 -16.22 -5.64
CA VAL A 41 10.82 -14.98 -5.49
C VAL A 41 10.09 -14.07 -4.48
N ASP A 42 10.84 -13.45 -3.57
CA ASP A 42 10.30 -12.45 -2.65
C ASP A 42 9.47 -11.40 -3.41
N GLY A 43 8.27 -11.08 -2.92
CA GLY A 43 7.36 -10.12 -3.55
C GLY A 43 5.91 -10.59 -3.65
N LEU A 44 5.12 -9.83 -4.40
CA LEU A 44 3.68 -10.05 -4.55
C LEU A 44 3.38 -11.20 -5.52
N PHE A 45 2.41 -12.05 -5.19
CA PHE A 45 1.93 -13.12 -6.04
C PHE A 45 0.45 -13.44 -5.78
N CYS A 46 -0.23 -14.00 -6.78
CA CYS A 46 -1.59 -14.53 -6.61
C CYS A 46 -1.52 -15.97 -6.11
N GLY A 47 -2.36 -16.32 -5.14
CA GLY A 47 -2.48 -17.70 -4.68
C GLY A 47 -3.02 -18.60 -5.79
N ASP A 48 -2.47 -19.81 -5.89
CA ASP A 48 -2.74 -20.80 -6.94
C ASP A 48 -3.41 -22.08 -6.39
N GLY A 49 -3.92 -22.04 -5.16
CA GLY A 49 -4.52 -23.19 -4.48
C GLY A 49 -3.51 -24.16 -3.86
N ARG A 50 -2.21 -23.94 -4.03
CA ARG A 50 -1.15 -24.84 -3.55
C ARG A 50 -0.50 -24.31 -2.29
N TYR A 51 0.16 -25.19 -1.52
CA TYR A 51 0.92 -24.82 -0.33
C TYR A 51 0.15 -23.96 0.69
N ASN A 52 -1.16 -24.16 0.80
CA ASN A 52 -2.13 -23.41 1.61
C ASN A 52 -2.40 -21.96 1.15
N CYS A 53 -2.01 -21.59 -0.07
CA CYS A 53 -2.30 -20.31 -0.71
C CYS A 53 -3.64 -20.41 -1.45
N LYS A 54 -4.69 -19.76 -0.95
CA LYS A 54 -6.02 -19.81 -1.57
C LYS A 54 -6.05 -19.04 -2.90
N GLU A 55 -6.70 -19.60 -3.90
CA GLU A 55 -6.94 -18.95 -5.20
C GLU A 55 -7.69 -17.62 -5.07
N GLY A 56 -7.38 -16.68 -5.96
CA GLY A 56 -8.03 -15.37 -6.01
C GLY A 56 -7.58 -14.38 -4.94
N ARG A 57 -6.61 -14.75 -4.09
CA ARG A 57 -6.05 -13.88 -3.05
C ARG A 57 -4.66 -13.40 -3.41
N LEU A 58 -4.34 -12.19 -2.97
CA LEU A 58 -3.02 -11.58 -3.11
C LEU A 58 -2.18 -11.89 -1.88
N TYR A 59 -0.98 -12.38 -2.11
CA TYR A 59 0.01 -12.66 -1.08
C TYR A 59 1.30 -11.90 -1.35
N GLU A 60 2.09 -11.68 -0.31
CA GLU A 60 3.48 -11.25 -0.40
C GLU A 60 4.38 -12.30 0.24
N CYS A 61 5.32 -12.83 -0.54
CA CYS A 61 6.33 -13.73 -0.01
C CYS A 61 7.39 -12.91 0.71
N GLN A 62 7.58 -13.21 2.00
CA GLN A 62 8.66 -12.65 2.78
C GLN A 62 9.84 -13.63 2.83
N ASN A 63 11.02 -13.06 3.05
CA ASN A 63 12.25 -13.80 3.21
C ASN A 63 12.09 -14.89 4.29
N GLY A 64 12.36 -16.14 3.93
CA GLY A 64 12.10 -17.31 4.78
C GLY A 64 10.85 -18.12 4.42
N GLY A 65 10.19 -17.83 3.29
CA GLY A 65 9.16 -18.69 2.69
C GLY A 65 7.79 -18.60 3.36
N ARG A 66 7.55 -17.57 4.18
CA ARG A 66 6.26 -17.27 4.79
C ARG A 66 5.55 -16.20 3.96
N ALA A 67 4.28 -16.45 3.63
CA ALA A 67 3.49 -15.48 2.90
C ALA A 67 2.59 -14.64 3.83
N CYS A 68 2.47 -13.36 3.52
CA CYS A 68 1.49 -12.46 4.10
C CYS A 68 0.27 -12.36 3.19
N ASP A 69 -0.93 -12.57 3.73
CA ASP A 69 -2.19 -12.56 2.98
C ASP A 69 -2.84 -11.17 3.02
N TYR A 70 -3.01 -10.54 1.87
CA TYR A 70 -3.68 -9.26 1.70
C TYR A 70 -5.18 -9.38 1.42
N GLY A 71 -5.71 -10.60 1.31
CA GLY A 71 -7.12 -10.85 1.01
C GLY A 71 -7.39 -11.09 -0.46
N VAL A 72 -8.68 -11.09 -0.82
CA VAL A 72 -9.12 -11.22 -2.22
C VAL A 72 -8.66 -10.00 -3.00
N HIS A 73 -8.10 -10.21 -4.18
CA HIS A 73 -7.68 -9.15 -5.08
C HIS A 73 -8.29 -9.37 -6.46
N ASP A 74 -8.90 -8.34 -7.03
CA ASP A 74 -9.71 -8.45 -8.25
C ASP A 74 -8.97 -9.11 -9.41
N SER A 75 -7.72 -8.73 -9.65
CA SER A 75 -6.92 -9.31 -10.74
C SER A 75 -6.56 -10.77 -10.47
N CYS A 76 -6.24 -11.13 -9.22
CA CYS A 76 -6.01 -12.51 -8.84
C CYS A 76 -7.28 -13.35 -8.98
N ALA A 77 -8.45 -12.80 -8.62
CA ALA A 77 -9.73 -13.51 -8.75
C ALA A 77 -10.20 -13.64 -10.21
N LYS A 78 -9.88 -12.68 -11.08
CA LYS A 78 -10.33 -12.66 -12.48
C LYS A 78 -9.42 -13.45 -13.42
N CYS A 79 -8.10 -13.24 -13.33
CA CYS A 79 -7.14 -13.81 -14.27
C CYS A 79 -5.95 -14.51 -13.61
N ASN A 80 -5.92 -14.63 -12.28
CA ASN A 80 -4.81 -15.21 -11.52
C ASN A 80 -3.44 -14.55 -11.79
N HIS A 81 -3.44 -13.26 -12.09
CA HIS A 81 -2.24 -12.43 -12.26
C HIS A 81 -2.37 -11.14 -11.44
N LEU A 82 -1.23 -10.52 -11.12
CA LEU A 82 -1.22 -9.24 -10.39
C LEU A 82 -1.94 -8.13 -11.17
N THR A 83 -1.90 -8.21 -12.49
CA THR A 83 -2.56 -7.30 -13.41
C THR A 83 -3.26 -8.10 -14.50
N CYS A 84 -4.54 -7.80 -14.67
CA CYS A 84 -5.27 -7.97 -15.93
C CYS A 84 -5.44 -6.55 -16.50
#